data_AF-B4CVA9-F1
#
_entry.id   AF-B4CVA9-F1
#
_cell.length_a   1.000
_cell.length_b   1.000
_cell.length_c   1.000
_cell.angle_alpha   90.00
_cell.angle_beta   90.00
_cell.angle_gamma   90.00
#
_symmetry.space_group_name_H-M   'P 1'
#
loop_
_entity.id
_entity.type
_entity.pdbx_description
1 polymer ?
#
loop_
_entity_poly.entity_id
_entity_poly.type
_entity_poly.pdbx_seq_one_letter_code
_entity_poly.pdbx_strand_id
1 'polypeptide(L)'
;MMLRETFQDVLAGEDAVALRWWVTRARRSRLVPFRKLADSVMEHWDGIVAFLETRVTNGVIEAINGLLQLAKRMARGFRSFRNFRLMALLKAGRLQLHLPSLSPT
;
A
#
# COMPACT_ATOMS: atom_id res chain seq x y z
N MET A 1 -29.60 -10.40 -5.30
CA MET A 1 -28.27 -9.84 -5.61
C MET A 1 -27.26 -10.46 -4.67
N MET A 2 -26.15 -10.98 -5.20
CA MET A 2 -25.16 -11.69 -4.40
C MET A 2 -24.35 -10.70 -3.54
N LEU A 3 -23.93 -11.11 -2.34
CA LEU A 3 -23.12 -10.27 -1.43
C LEU A 3 -21.84 -9.74 -2.08
N ARG A 4 -21.24 -10.54 -2.98
CA ARG A 4 -20.05 -10.15 -3.73
C ARG A 4 -20.32 -8.99 -4.69
N GLU A 5 -21.41 -9.06 -5.46
CA GLU A 5 -21.76 -8.02 -6.45
C GLU A 5 -22.03 -6.70 -5.74
N THR A 6 -22.89 -6.73 -4.71
CA THR A 6 -23.20 -5.54 -3.91
C THR A 6 -21.98 -4.92 -3.23
N PHE A 7 -20.95 -5.72 -2.91
CA PHE A 7 -19.70 -5.18 -2.36
C PHE A 7 -18.93 -4.37 -3.40
N GLN A 8 -18.85 -4.87 -4.64
CA GLN A 8 -18.18 -4.19 -5.74
C GLN A 8 -18.89 -2.88 -6.08
N ASP A 9 -20.22 -2.89 -6.12
CA ASP A 9 -21.03 -1.70 -6.41
C ASP A 9 -20.81 -0.61 -5.35
N VAL A 10 -20.77 -1.00 -4.07
CA VAL A 10 -20.54 -0.08 -2.95
C VAL A 10 -19.16 0.54 -2.99
N LEU A 11 -18.12 -0.24 -3.30
CA LEU A 11 -16.76 0.29 -3.44
C LEU A 11 -16.60 1.19 -4.68
N ALA A 12 -17.33 0.91 -5.76
CA ALA A 12 -17.36 1.75 -6.95
C ALA A 12 -18.12 3.07 -6.73
N GLY A 13 -19.16 3.04 -5.88
CA GLY A 13 -19.93 4.23 -5.50
C GLY A 13 -19.22 5.14 -4.49
N GLU A 14 -18.08 4.70 -3.96
CA GLU A 14 -17.20 5.50 -3.09
C GLU A 14 -17.86 6.02 -1.79
N ASP A 15 -18.95 5.39 -1.37
CA ASP A 15 -19.80 5.86 -0.28
C ASP A 15 -19.61 5.02 0.99
N ALA A 16 -19.05 5.66 2.02
CA ALA A 16 -18.88 5.05 3.33
C ALA A 16 -20.22 4.63 3.99
N VAL A 17 -21.32 5.33 3.72
CA VAL A 17 -22.64 4.96 4.26
C VAL A 17 -23.11 3.65 3.63
N ALA A 18 -22.99 3.52 2.32
CA ALA A 18 -23.28 2.30 1.60
C ALA A 18 -22.39 1.12 2.05
N LEU A 19 -21.10 1.39 2.35
CA LEU A 19 -20.19 0.40 2.93
C LEU A 19 -20.61 -0.09 4.31
N ARG A 20 -21.04 0.82 5.19
CA ARG A 20 -21.52 0.46 6.53
C ARG A 20 -22.81 -0.38 6.46
N TRP A 21 -23.69 -0.05 5.53
CA TRP A 21 -24.88 -0.85 5.24
C TRP A 21 -24.50 -2.27 4.78
N TRP A 22 -23.54 -2.37 3.85
CA TRP A 22 -23.08 -3.67 3.34
C TRP A 22 -22.47 -4.53 4.45
N VAL A 23 -21.62 -3.96 5.31
CA VAL A 23 -21.04 -4.64 6.49
C VAL A 23 -22.13 -5.24 7.37
N THR A 24 -23.19 -4.48 7.63
CA THR A 24 -24.31 -4.95 8.46
C THR A 24 -24.99 -6.17 7.83
N ARG A 25 -25.17 -6.17 6.51
CA ARG A 25 -25.73 -7.30 5.75
C ARG A 25 -24.78 -8.50 5.71
N ALA A 26 -23.49 -8.27 5.51
CA ALA A 26 -22.46 -9.31 5.47
C ALA A 26 -22.30 -10.03 6.82
N ARG A 27 -22.32 -9.30 7.95
CA ARG A 27 -22.32 -9.87 9.30
C ARG A 27 -23.53 -10.77 9.59
N ARG A 28 -24.72 -10.38 9.12
CA ARG A 28 -25.97 -11.14 9.28
C ARG A 28 -26.07 -12.34 8.34
N SER A 29 -25.26 -12.39 7.29
CA SER A 29 -25.20 -13.54 6.40
C SER A 29 -24.81 -14.80 7.16
N ARG A 30 -25.22 -16.00 6.71
CA ARG A 30 -24.75 -17.27 7.28
C ARG A 30 -23.40 -17.72 6.71
N LEU A 31 -22.73 -16.85 5.95
CA LEU A 31 -21.49 -17.15 5.26
C LEU A 31 -20.31 -16.65 6.09
N VAL A 32 -19.59 -17.60 6.71
CA VAL A 32 -18.41 -17.32 7.53
C VAL A 32 -17.38 -16.42 6.83
N PRO A 33 -17.05 -16.61 5.53
CA PRO A 33 -16.09 -15.74 4.85
C PRO A 33 -16.51 -14.27 4.83
N PHE A 34 -17.80 -13.98 4.61
CA PHE A 34 -18.31 -12.61 4.53
C PHE A 34 -18.41 -11.95 5.91
N ARG A 35 -18.68 -12.72 6.97
CA ARG A 35 -18.60 -12.21 8.35
C ARG A 35 -17.18 -11.75 8.68
N LYS A 36 -16.19 -12.61 8.42
CA LYS A 36 -14.77 -12.28 8.64
C LYS A 36 -14.33 -11.05 7.86
N LEU A 37 -14.73 -10.95 6.59
CA LEU A 37 -14.45 -9.77 5.77
C LEU A 37 -15.09 -8.52 6.38
N ALA A 38 -16.36 -8.59 6.79
CA ALA A 38 -17.06 -7.46 7.40
C ALA A 38 -16.41 -7.02 8.73
N ASP A 39 -15.88 -7.97 9.50
CA ASP A 39 -15.14 -7.67 10.73
C ASP A 39 -13.81 -6.98 10.43
N SER A 40 -13.05 -7.46 9.44
CA SER A 40 -11.80 -6.83 9.00
C SER A 40 -12.02 -5.42 8.43
N VAL A 41 -13.10 -5.21 7.68
CA VAL A 41 -13.48 -3.87 7.19
C VAL A 41 -13.76 -2.93 8.35
N MET A 42 -14.41 -3.40 9.41
CA MET A 42 -14.68 -2.58 10.59
C MET A 42 -13.43 -2.33 11.44
N GLU A 43 -12.51 -3.28 11.52
CA GLU A 43 -11.22 -3.12 12.20
C GLU A 43 -10.35 -2.05 11.53
N HIS A 44 -10.46 -1.91 10.21
CA HIS A 44 -9.72 -0.92 9.41
C HIS A 44 -10.58 0.22 8.88
N TRP A 45 -11.72 0.49 9.53
CA TRP A 45 -12.74 1.42 9.03
C TRP A 45 -12.18 2.78 8.63
N ASP A 46 -11.42 3.41 9.52
CA ASP A 46 -10.91 4.77 9.31
C ASP A 46 -9.98 4.86 8.10
N GLY A 47 -9.12 3.86 7.92
CA GLY A 47 -8.23 3.79 6.76
C GLY A 47 -8.97 3.55 5.45
N ILE A 48 -10.04 2.75 5.48
CA ILE A 48 -10.87 2.49 4.30
C ILE A 48 -11.66 3.75 3.92
N VAL A 49 -12.28 4.44 4.87
CA VAL A 49 -13.01 5.69 4.59
C VAL A 49 -12.06 6.78 4.06
N ALA A 50 -10.90 6.96 4.70
CA ALA A 50 -9.88 7.87 4.21
C ALA A 50 -9.42 7.52 2.79
N PHE A 51 -9.31 6.23 2.46
CA PHE A 51 -9.00 5.79 1.10
C PHE A 51 -10.12 6.14 0.10
N LEU A 52 -11.39 5.92 0.47
CA LEU A 52 -12.52 6.25 -0.39
C LEU A 52 -12.53 7.75 -0.76
N GLU A 53 -12.20 8.63 0.20
CA GLU A 53 -12.16 10.08 0.01
C GLU A 53 -10.91 10.56 -0.74
N THR A 54 -9.73 10.06 -0.35
CA THR A 54 -8.45 10.64 -0.80
C THR A 54 -7.84 9.93 -1.98
N ARG A 55 -8.22 8.67 -2.24
CA ARG A 55 -7.61 7.77 -3.22
C ARG A 55 -6.09 7.61 -3.08
N VAL A 56 -5.55 7.92 -1.90
CA VAL A 56 -4.13 7.75 -1.62
C VAL A 56 -3.84 6.25 -1.53
N THR A 57 -3.07 5.76 -2.49
CA THR A 57 -2.60 4.37 -2.50
C THR A 57 -1.22 4.28 -1.85
N ASN A 58 -0.87 3.10 -1.37
CA ASN A 58 0.49 2.79 -0.94
C ASN A 58 1.47 2.66 -2.12
N GLY A 59 1.06 2.90 -3.37
CA GLY A 59 1.87 2.64 -4.56
C GLY A 59 3.20 3.40 -4.59
N VAL A 60 3.24 4.65 -4.10
CA VAL A 60 4.51 5.41 -3.99
C VAL A 60 5.46 4.75 -2.99
N ILE A 61 4.93 4.32 -1.84
CA ILE A 61 5.70 3.63 -0.80
C ILE A 61 6.19 2.28 -1.31
N GLU A 62 5.36 1.53 -2.04
CA GLU A 62 5.71 0.26 -2.68
C GLU A 62 6.81 0.43 -3.73
N ALA A 63 6.73 1.48 -4.56
CA ALA A 63 7.77 1.79 -5.53
C ALA A 63 9.12 2.06 -4.84
N ILE A 64 9.11 2.85 -3.76
CA ILE A 64 10.31 3.09 -2.94
C ILE A 64 10.81 1.78 -2.33
N ASN A 65 9.94 0.97 -1.73
CA ASN A 65 10.31 -0.33 -1.17
C ASN A 65 10.93 -1.26 -2.23
N GLY A 66 10.40 -1.26 -3.45
CA GLY A 66 10.97 -1.99 -4.59
C GLY A 66 12.41 -1.55 -4.91
N LEU A 67 12.65 -0.23 -4.97
CA LEU A 67 14.00 0.32 -5.17
C LEU A 67 14.98 -0.11 -4.07
N LEU A 68 14.53 -0.09 -2.80
CA LEU A 68 15.35 -0.48 -1.66
C LEU A 68 15.66 -1.98 -1.65
N GLN A 69 14.68 -2.83 -1.96
CA GLN A 69 14.88 -4.27 -2.08
C GLN A 69 15.81 -4.61 -3.24
N LEU A 70 15.70 -3.90 -4.37
CA LEU A 70 16.63 -4.04 -5.49
C LEU A 70 18.06 -3.66 -5.08
N ALA A 71 18.24 -2.53 -4.39
CA ALA A 71 19.54 -2.12 -3.88
C ALA A 71 20.15 -3.17 -2.93
N LYS A 72 19.35 -3.75 -2.03
CA LYS A 72 19.76 -4.85 -1.14
C LYS A 72 20.15 -6.11 -1.91
N ARG A 73 19.38 -6.48 -2.95
CA ARG A 73 19.67 -7.64 -3.81
C ARG A 73 20.99 -7.46 -4.55
N MET A 74 21.22 -6.29 -5.14
CA MET A 74 22.46 -5.98 -5.87
C MET A 74 23.69 -6.02 -4.96
N ALA A 75 23.55 -5.57 -3.71
CA ALA A 75 24.62 -5.64 -2.71
C ALA A 75 24.84 -7.04 -2.12
N ARG A 76 23.95 -8.00 -2.42
CA ARG A 76 23.88 -9.32 -1.75
C ARG A 76 23.75 -9.20 -0.23
N GLY A 77 22.99 -8.20 0.21
CA GLY A 77 22.84 -7.83 1.62
C GLY A 77 23.87 -6.80 2.07
N PHE A 78 23.49 -6.00 3.06
CA PHE A 78 24.38 -5.02 3.68
C PHE A 78 24.83 -5.51 5.05
N ARG A 79 26.13 -5.41 5.35
CA ARG A 79 26.69 -5.78 6.66
C ARG A 79 26.26 -4.83 7.79
N SER A 80 25.88 -3.60 7.46
CA SER A 80 25.42 -2.61 8.44
C SER A 80 24.21 -1.83 7.92
N PHE A 81 23.32 -1.44 8.83
CA PHE A 81 22.19 -0.58 8.50
C PHE A 81 22.65 0.80 7.97
N ARG A 82 23.77 1.31 8.48
CA ARG A 82 24.37 2.57 7.99
C ARG A 82 24.63 2.53 6.49
N ASN A 83 25.21 1.43 5.99
CA ASN A 83 25.51 1.30 4.56
C ASN A 83 24.23 1.13 3.72
N PHE A 84 23.24 0.40 4.24
CA PHE A 84 21.93 0.30 3.61
C PHE A 84 21.23 1.67 3.52
N ARG A 85 21.22 2.44 4.61
CA ARG A 85 20.63 3.79 4.66
C ARG A 85 21.28 4.74 3.66
N LEU A 86 22.62 4.72 3.55
CA LEU A 86 23.33 5.55 2.58
C LEU A 86 22.95 5.17 1.15
N MET A 87 22.89 3.87 0.84
CA MET A 87 22.47 3.41 -0.49
C MET A 87 20.99 3.73 -0.77
N ALA A 88 20.13 3.64 0.23
CA ALA A 88 18.73 4.02 0.14
C ALA A 88 18.57 5.50 -0.24
N LEU A 89 19.28 6.39 0.46
CA LEU A 89 19.30 7.82 0.17
C LEU A 89 19.88 8.11 -1.22
N LEU A 90 20.95 7.42 -1.60
CA LEU A 90 21.57 7.58 -2.92
C LEU A 90 20.62 7.15 -4.05
N LYS A 91 19.89 6.03 -3.89
CA LYS A 91 19.00 5.48 -4.92
C LYS A 91 17.64 6.18 -4.99
N ALA A 92 17.04 6.51 -3.86
CA ALA A 92 15.70 7.09 -3.79
C ALA A 92 15.70 8.63 -3.72
N GLY A 93 16.78 9.24 -3.23
CA GLY A 93 16.83 10.67 -2.90
C GLY A 93 16.99 11.63 -4.08
N ARG A 94 17.08 11.13 -5.33
CA ARG A 94 17.25 11.93 -6.56
C ARG A 94 18.32 13.04 -6.41
N LEU A 95 19.46 12.69 -5.82
CA LEU A 95 20.53 13.63 -5.51
C LEU A 95 21.16 14.16 -6.81
N GLN A 96 21.30 15.48 -6.92
CA GLN A 96 22.09 16.11 -7.99
C GLN A 96 23.56 16.11 -7.59
N LEU A 97 24.29 15.07 -8.01
CA LEU A 97 25.71 14.95 -7.73
C LEU A 97 26.51 15.56 -8.88
N HIS A 98 27.20 16.67 -8.61
CA HIS A 98 28.21 17.20 -9.52
C HIS A 98 29.45 16.31 -9.42
N LEU A 99 29.54 15.31 -10.27
CA LEU A 99 30.69 14.41 -10.32
C LEU A 99 31.82 15.08 -11.11
N PRO A 100 33.08 15.02 -10.62
CA PRO A 100 34.22 15.51 -11.38
C PRO A 100 34.39 14.71 -12.67
N SER A 101 34.90 15.35 -13.72
CA SER A 101 35.24 14.67 -14.97
C SER A 101 36.29 13.59 -14.69
N LEU A 102 36.00 12.35 -15.11
CA LEU A 102 36.99 11.28 -15.06
C LEU A 102 38.13 11.65 -16.00
N SER A 103 39.33 11.86 -15.46
CA SER A 103 40.52 12.01 -16.30
C SER A 103 40.71 10.73 -17.11
N PRO A 104 40.95 10.81 -18.43
CA PRO A 104 41.28 9.63 -19.22
C PRO A 104 42.57 9.02 -18.66
N THR A 105 42.48 7.76 -18.24
CA THR A 105 43.62 6.89 -17.89
C THR A 105 44.43 6.52 -19.12
#